data_AF-M4D1Q4-F1
#
_entry.id   AF-M4D1Q4-F1
#
_cell.length_a   1.000
_cell.length_b   1.000
_cell.length_c   1.000
_cell.angle_alpha   90.00
_cell.angle_beta   90.00
_cell.angle_gamma   90.00
#
_symmetry.space_group_name_H-M   'P 1'
#
loop_
_entity.id
_entity.type
_entity.pdbx_description
1 polymer ?
#
loop_
_entity_poly.entity_id
_entity_poly.type
_entity_poly.pdbx_seq_one_letter_code
_entity_poly.pdbx_strand_id
1 'polypeptide(L)'
;MLAIFHEAFAHPPEELHSPASEKCSKQPKLPEETLNSFLSRYPLNTFSMSFGKAAVLAYVRPSASFSVHQRVFCGFDDIYCLFFGSLNNLCQLNKQYGLTKTTNEAMFVIEAYRTLRDRGPYPADQVVKDLDGSFAFVVYDSKAGSVFTALGSDGGVKLFWGIAADGSVVISDDLDVIKDGCAKSFAPFPTGCMFHSEGGLMSFEHPMNKIKAMPRVDSEGVLCGANFKVDVYSRVNSIPRRGSEANWSL
;
A
#
# COMPACT_ATOMS: atom_id res chain seq x y z
N MET A 1 -6.35 -2.25 9.41
CA MET A 1 -5.20 -1.35 9.33
C MET A 1 -5.65 -0.08 8.66
N LEU A 2 -5.11 1.05 9.07
CA LEU A 2 -5.39 2.36 8.51
C LEU A 2 -4.06 3.11 8.42
N ALA A 3 -3.75 3.67 7.27
CA ALA A 3 -2.61 4.54 7.07
C ALA A 3 -3.09 5.82 6.39
N ILE A 4 -2.71 6.97 6.92
CA ILE A 4 -3.05 8.27 6.36
C ILE A 4 -1.74 9.01 6.12
N PHE A 5 -1.56 9.51 4.91
CA PHE A 5 -0.37 10.25 4.49
C PHE A 5 -0.79 11.60 3.97
N HIS A 6 -0.17 12.66 4.46
CA HIS A 6 -0.43 14.00 3.98
C HIS A 6 -0.02 14.12 2.50
N GLU A 7 -0.75 14.94 1.76
CA GLU A 7 -0.54 15.21 0.32
C GLU A 7 0.93 15.48 -0.04
N ALA A 8 1.70 16.14 0.83
CA ALA A 8 3.10 16.46 0.60
C ALA A 8 4.04 15.22 0.54
N PHE A 9 3.61 14.08 1.09
CA PHE A 9 4.42 12.85 1.19
C PHE A 9 3.92 11.71 0.30
N ALA A 10 2.66 11.76 -0.13
CA ALA A 10 2.08 10.76 -1.02
C ALA A 10 1.21 11.43 -2.07
N HIS A 11 1.58 11.24 -3.34
CA HIS A 11 0.86 11.78 -4.48
C HIS A 11 0.05 10.65 -5.15
N PRO A 12 -1.23 10.46 -4.80
CA PRO A 12 -2.07 9.48 -5.45
C PRO A 12 -2.37 9.95 -6.89
N PRO A 13 -2.73 9.05 -7.82
CA PRO A 13 -3.18 9.46 -9.15
C PRO A 13 -4.41 10.37 -9.06
N GLU A 14 -4.41 11.46 -9.83
CA GLU A 14 -5.49 12.47 -9.83
C GLU A 14 -6.86 11.86 -10.14
N GLU A 15 -6.91 10.77 -10.90
CA GLU A 15 -8.15 10.09 -11.28
C GLU A 15 -8.85 9.40 -10.11
N LEU A 16 -8.18 9.26 -8.96
CA LEU A 16 -8.80 8.79 -7.73
C LEU A 16 -9.72 9.86 -7.11
N HIS A 17 -9.49 11.14 -7.40
CA HIS A 17 -10.31 12.24 -6.91
C HIS A 17 -11.65 12.29 -7.66
N SER A 18 -12.76 12.10 -6.95
CA SER A 18 -14.09 12.26 -7.54
C SER A 18 -14.66 13.66 -7.27
N PRO A 19 -14.99 14.45 -8.30
CA PRO A 19 -15.71 15.71 -8.12
C PRO A 19 -17.14 15.50 -7.56
N ALA A 20 -17.64 14.26 -7.53
CA ALA A 20 -18.93 13.96 -6.93
C ALA A 20 -18.88 13.95 -5.38
N SER A 21 -17.70 13.86 -4.77
CA SER A 21 -17.53 13.89 -3.31
C SER A 21 -17.95 15.23 -2.69
N GLU A 22 -17.85 16.33 -3.43
CA GLU A 22 -18.28 17.67 -2.99
C GLU A 22 -19.80 17.86 -3.09
N LYS A 23 -20.46 17.10 -3.97
CA LYS A 23 -21.88 17.24 -4.32
C LYS A 23 -22.78 16.21 -3.63
N CYS A 24 -22.20 15.24 -2.93
CA CYS A 24 -22.91 14.19 -2.23
C CYS A 24 -23.30 14.62 -0.81
N SER A 25 -24.30 13.97 -0.22
CA SER A 25 -24.75 14.23 1.15
C SER A 25 -23.69 13.91 2.22
N LYS A 26 -22.70 13.07 1.88
CA LYS A 26 -21.54 12.76 2.72
C LYS A 26 -20.30 13.39 2.09
N GLN A 27 -19.73 14.36 2.78
CA GLN A 27 -18.47 14.99 2.41
C GLN A 27 -17.28 14.15 2.90
N PRO A 28 -16.12 14.22 2.22
CA PRO A 28 -14.91 13.63 2.74
C PRO A 28 -14.57 14.29 4.08
N LYS A 29 -14.01 13.51 5.00
CA LYS A 29 -13.62 13.95 6.34
C LYS A 29 -12.15 14.37 6.35
N LEU A 30 -11.77 15.12 7.38
CA LEU A 30 -10.35 15.35 7.68
C LEU A 30 -9.68 14.07 8.17
N PRO A 31 -8.34 13.94 8.03
CA PRO A 31 -7.58 12.81 8.54
C PRO A 31 -7.83 12.51 10.01
N GLU A 32 -7.89 13.53 10.86
CA GLU A 32 -8.10 13.40 12.30
C GLU A 32 -9.49 12.83 12.62
N GLU A 33 -10.51 13.28 11.91
CA GLU A 33 -11.88 12.77 12.06
C GLU A 33 -12.00 11.31 11.59
N THR A 34 -11.31 10.97 10.50
CA THR A 34 -11.24 9.60 9.98
C THR A 34 -10.54 8.69 10.98
N LEU A 35 -9.43 9.14 11.58
CA LEU A 35 -8.74 8.42 12.64
C LEU A 35 -9.63 8.22 13.87
N ASN A 36 -10.28 9.29 14.35
CA ASN A 36 -11.16 9.20 15.51
C ASN A 36 -12.35 8.26 15.25
N SER A 37 -12.92 8.30 14.04
CA SER A 37 -13.98 7.38 13.62
C SER A 37 -13.47 5.93 13.64
N PHE A 38 -12.26 5.67 13.16
CA PHE A 38 -11.61 4.36 13.21
C PHE A 38 -11.36 3.87 14.65
N LEU A 39 -10.82 4.72 15.52
CA LEU A 39 -10.54 4.39 16.91
C LEU A 39 -11.84 4.10 17.68
N SER A 40 -12.89 4.89 17.44
CA SER A 40 -14.20 4.70 18.08
C SER A 40 -14.88 3.39 17.68
N ARG A 41 -14.62 2.91 16.45
CA ARG A 41 -15.14 1.63 15.95
C ARG A 41 -14.48 0.42 16.63
N TYR A 42 -13.24 0.57 17.11
CA TYR A 42 -12.46 -0.50 17.72
C TYR A 42 -11.79 -0.06 19.04
N PRO A 43 -12.57 0.24 20.09
CA PRO A 43 -12.07 0.95 21.28
C PRO A 43 -11.08 0.15 22.15
N LEU A 44 -11.08 -1.18 22.07
CA LEU A 44 -10.30 -2.04 22.98
C LEU A 44 -9.00 -2.59 22.38
N ASN A 45 -8.90 -2.64 21.05
CA ASN A 45 -7.83 -3.35 20.34
C ASN A 45 -7.08 -2.46 19.34
N THR A 46 -7.27 -1.14 19.40
CA THR A 46 -6.60 -0.21 18.49
C THR A 46 -5.31 0.33 19.05
N PHE A 47 -4.36 0.53 18.16
CA PHE A 47 -3.13 1.27 18.38
C PHE A 47 -3.02 2.30 17.26
N SER A 48 -2.58 3.51 17.57
CA SER A 48 -2.27 4.53 16.57
C SER A 48 -0.95 5.20 16.89
N MET A 49 -0.26 5.61 15.83
CA MET A 49 1.01 6.31 15.88
C MET A 49 0.95 7.46 14.88
N SER A 50 1.13 8.68 15.37
CA SER A 50 1.18 9.88 14.54
C SER A 50 2.62 10.39 14.42
N PHE A 51 2.98 10.79 13.21
CA PHE A 51 4.29 11.32 12.85
C PHE A 51 4.17 12.82 12.55
N GLY A 52 3.71 13.58 13.55
CA GLY A 52 3.39 15.00 13.39
C GLY A 52 2.29 15.21 12.35
N LYS A 53 2.56 16.06 11.36
CA LYS A 53 1.65 16.33 10.23
C LYS A 53 1.87 15.43 9.02
N ALA A 54 2.87 14.54 9.06
CA ALA A 54 3.29 13.80 7.86
C ALA A 54 2.45 12.55 7.61
N ALA A 55 2.28 11.74 8.65
CA ALA A 55 1.58 10.47 8.54
C ALA A 55 0.92 10.04 9.85
N VAL A 56 -0.12 9.23 9.72
CA VAL A 56 -0.78 8.52 10.83
C VAL A 56 -0.90 7.06 10.43
N LEU A 57 -0.40 6.17 11.29
CA LEU A 57 -0.58 4.73 11.16
C LEU A 57 -1.45 4.24 12.30
N ALA A 58 -2.51 3.51 11.99
CA ALA A 58 -3.39 2.89 12.96
C ALA A 58 -3.62 1.41 12.64
N TYR A 59 -3.66 0.62 13.70
CA TYR A 59 -3.62 -0.83 13.66
C TYR A 59 -4.63 -1.38 14.65
N VAL A 60 -5.36 -2.42 14.23
CA VAL A 60 -6.25 -3.18 15.12
C VAL A 60 -5.58 -4.52 15.39
N ARG A 61 -5.31 -4.79 16.67
CA ARG A 61 -4.78 -6.08 17.12
C ARG A 61 -5.78 -7.20 16.81
N PRO A 62 -5.34 -8.32 16.20
CA PRO A 62 -6.17 -9.50 16.03
C PRO A 62 -6.72 -9.96 17.38
N SER A 63 -8.03 -10.21 17.46
CA SER A 63 -8.68 -10.69 18.68
C SER A 63 -8.52 -12.20 18.89
N ALA A 64 -8.12 -12.95 17.86
CA ALA A 64 -7.99 -14.40 17.90
C ALA A 64 -6.68 -14.88 17.27
N SER A 65 -6.10 -15.94 17.83
CA SER A 65 -4.86 -16.60 17.40
C SER A 65 -4.93 -17.27 16.02
N PHE A 66 -6.13 -17.40 15.44
CA PHE A 66 -6.41 -18.19 14.22
C PHE A 66 -7.13 -17.37 13.14
N SER A 67 -6.69 -16.14 12.88
CA SER A 67 -7.14 -15.42 11.68
C SER A 67 -6.38 -15.93 10.46
N VAL A 68 -7.10 -16.25 9.38
CA VAL A 68 -6.53 -16.65 8.08
C VAL A 68 -5.58 -15.56 7.53
N HIS A 69 -5.81 -14.30 7.89
CA HIS A 69 -4.96 -13.17 7.51
C HIS A 69 -4.42 -12.49 8.77
N GLN A 70 -3.11 -12.62 8.99
CA GLN A 70 -2.47 -12.01 10.14
C GLN A 70 -2.25 -10.52 9.88
N ARG A 71 -2.51 -9.68 10.89
CA ARG A 71 -2.13 -8.27 10.88
C ARG A 71 -0.89 -8.12 11.74
N VAL A 72 0.21 -7.67 11.15
CA VAL A 72 1.47 -7.46 11.85
C VAL A 72 1.86 -5.99 11.71
N PHE A 73 2.30 -5.39 12.82
CA PHE A 73 2.91 -4.07 12.82
C PHE A 73 4.34 -4.20 13.31
N CYS A 74 5.29 -3.61 12.59
CA CYS A 74 6.70 -3.60 12.96
C CYS A 74 7.29 -2.21 12.68
N GLY A 75 8.21 -1.78 13.55
CA GLY A 75 9.00 -0.56 13.34
C GLY A 75 10.48 -0.88 13.58
N PHE A 76 11.33 -0.52 12.63
CA PHE A 76 12.78 -0.69 12.72
C PHE A 76 13.52 0.42 11.98
N ASP A 77 14.51 1.02 12.63
CA ASP A 77 15.34 2.11 12.08
C ASP A 77 14.54 3.31 11.53
N ASP A 78 13.47 3.69 12.24
CA ASP A 78 12.53 4.76 11.88
C ASP A 78 11.69 4.50 10.61
N ILE A 79 11.63 3.24 10.21
CA ILE A 79 10.77 2.71 9.15
C ILE A 79 9.69 1.85 9.79
N TYR A 80 8.43 2.09 9.42
CA TYR A 80 7.27 1.44 10.00
C TYR A 80 6.51 0.69 8.93
N CYS A 81 6.13 -0.55 9.21
CA CYS A 81 5.41 -1.41 8.29
C CYS A 81 4.12 -1.94 8.93
N LEU A 82 3.00 -1.71 8.25
CA LEU A 82 1.74 -2.43 8.45
C LEU A 82 1.67 -3.54 7.42
N PHE A 83 1.64 -4.78 7.88
CA PHE A 83 1.52 -5.96 7.03
C PHE A 83 0.19 -6.66 7.31
N PHE A 84 -0.50 -7.08 6.26
CA PHE A 84 -1.75 -7.81 6.31
C PHE A 84 -1.70 -9.03 5.39
N GLY A 85 -1.95 -10.21 5.95
CA GLY A 85 -1.91 -11.48 5.23
C GLY A 85 -0.80 -12.40 5.74
N SER A 86 -0.20 -13.19 4.84
CA SER A 86 0.88 -14.13 5.16
C SER A 86 1.73 -14.44 3.92
N LEU A 87 3.01 -14.73 4.13
CA LEU A 87 3.93 -15.17 3.07
C LEU A 87 4.24 -16.66 3.19
N ASN A 88 4.02 -17.41 2.11
CA ASN A 88 4.28 -18.86 2.03
C ASN A 88 5.78 -19.17 1.90
N ASN A 89 6.56 -18.25 1.30
CA ASN A 89 7.98 -18.46 0.99
C ASN A 89 8.94 -17.65 1.88
N LEU A 90 8.49 -17.13 3.03
CA LEU A 90 9.29 -16.30 3.94
C LEU A 90 10.64 -16.93 4.33
N CYS A 91 10.66 -18.24 4.60
CA CYS A 91 11.89 -18.96 4.95
C CYS A 91 12.91 -18.97 3.80
N GLN A 92 12.44 -19.13 2.55
CA GLN A 92 13.29 -19.08 1.37
C GLN A 92 13.84 -17.67 1.15
N LEU A 93 12.97 -16.66 1.27
CA LEU A 93 13.37 -15.26 1.14
C LEU A 93 14.42 -14.86 2.19
N ASN A 94 14.21 -15.24 3.46
CA ASN A 94 15.18 -14.99 4.52
C ASN A 94 16.56 -15.57 4.19
N LYS A 95 16.63 -16.79 3.64
CA LYS A 95 17.90 -17.40 3.22
C LYS A 95 18.53 -16.66 2.03
N GLN A 96 17.74 -16.31 1.02
CA GLN A 96 18.21 -15.61 -0.18
C GLN A 96 18.80 -14.24 0.14
N TYR A 97 18.15 -13.49 1.03
CA TYR A 97 18.60 -12.16 1.46
C TYR A 97 19.57 -12.19 2.66
N GLY A 98 19.96 -13.39 3.15
CA GLY A 98 20.90 -13.54 4.25
C GLY A 98 20.38 -13.02 5.60
N LEU A 99 19.06 -13.00 5.79
CA LEU A 99 18.41 -12.57 7.03
C LEU A 99 18.41 -13.73 8.03
N THR A 100 19.21 -13.60 9.10
CA THR A 100 19.49 -14.68 10.07
C THR A 100 18.67 -14.61 11.35
N LYS A 101 17.92 -13.53 11.58
CA LYS A 101 17.04 -13.37 12.76
C LYS A 101 15.62 -13.86 12.46
N THR A 102 14.84 -14.21 13.49
CA THR A 102 13.42 -14.53 13.37
C THR A 102 12.63 -13.32 12.85
N THR A 103 12.62 -13.16 11.54
CA THR A 103 11.88 -12.14 10.81
C THR A 103 10.45 -12.60 10.65
N ASN A 104 9.51 -11.84 11.23
CA ASN A 104 8.12 -11.86 10.76
C ASN A 104 8.06 -11.16 9.39
N GLU A 105 6.92 -11.28 8.71
CA GLU A 105 6.68 -10.75 7.36
C GLU A 105 6.92 -9.23 7.31
N ALA A 106 6.45 -8.49 8.32
CA ALA A 106 6.63 -7.05 8.39
C ALA A 106 8.11 -6.64 8.51
N MET A 107 8.89 -7.36 9.32
CA MET A 107 10.33 -7.10 9.48
C MET A 107 11.09 -7.47 8.20
N PHE A 108 10.70 -8.55 7.52
CA PHE A 108 11.26 -8.89 6.21
C PHE A 108 11.03 -7.74 5.20
N VAL A 109 9.80 -7.23 5.12
CA VAL A 109 9.45 -6.12 4.22
C VAL A 109 10.27 -4.85 4.54
N ILE A 110 10.49 -4.53 5.82
CA ILE A 110 11.33 -3.38 6.21
C ILE A 110 12.77 -3.57 5.71
N GLU A 111 13.38 -4.74 5.92
CA GLU A 111 14.75 -4.99 5.47
C GLU A 111 14.89 -5.03 3.95
N ALA A 112 13.88 -5.58 3.25
CA ALA A 112 13.81 -5.55 1.79
C ALA A 112 13.72 -4.11 1.27
N TYR A 113 12.85 -3.28 1.87
CA TYR A 113 12.72 -1.86 1.54
C TYR A 113 14.02 -1.08 1.78
N ARG A 114 14.69 -1.28 2.92
CA ARG A 114 15.99 -0.67 3.22
C ARG A 114 17.04 -1.04 2.17
N THR A 115 17.08 -2.31 1.78
CA THR A 115 18.01 -2.79 0.77
C THR A 115 17.74 -2.15 -0.60
N LEU A 116 16.47 -2.00 -0.97
CA LEU A 116 16.06 -1.30 -2.20
C LEU A 116 16.46 0.18 -2.18
N ARG A 117 16.23 0.88 -1.06
CA ARG A 117 16.55 2.30 -0.87
C ARG A 117 18.07 2.56 -0.85
N ASP A 118 18.82 1.80 -0.05
CA ASP A 118 20.21 2.11 0.27
C ASP A 118 21.20 1.53 -0.75
N ARG A 119 20.88 0.37 -1.33
CA ARG A 119 21.81 -0.38 -2.20
C ARG A 119 21.24 -0.60 -3.61
N GLY A 120 19.92 -0.71 -3.73
CA GLY A 120 19.23 -0.96 -5.00
C GLY A 120 19.79 -2.10 -5.86
N PRO A 121 20.16 -3.28 -5.30
CA PRO A 121 20.76 -4.35 -6.08
C PRO A 121 19.77 -4.99 -7.07
N TYR A 122 18.48 -4.90 -6.76
CA TYR A 122 17.36 -5.43 -7.54
C TYR A 122 16.30 -4.34 -7.73
N PRO A 123 15.53 -4.37 -8.82
CA PRO A 123 14.40 -3.48 -8.98
C PRO A 123 13.25 -3.88 -8.04
N ALA A 124 12.50 -2.90 -7.54
CA ALA A 124 11.47 -3.12 -6.52
C ALA A 124 10.36 -4.07 -6.99
N ASP A 125 10.01 -4.05 -8.28
CA ASP A 125 9.00 -4.94 -8.85
C ASP A 125 9.43 -6.40 -8.78
N GLN A 126 10.71 -6.70 -8.99
CA GLN A 126 11.22 -8.06 -8.86
C GLN A 126 11.12 -8.56 -7.42
N VAL A 127 11.52 -7.73 -6.45
CA VAL A 127 11.46 -8.10 -5.02
C VAL A 127 10.02 -8.35 -4.56
N VAL A 128 9.07 -7.50 -4.98
CA VAL A 128 7.65 -7.68 -4.62
C VAL A 128 7.04 -8.87 -5.35
N LYS A 129 7.43 -9.13 -6.59
CA LYS A 129 6.97 -10.28 -7.38
C LYS A 129 7.46 -11.62 -6.80
N ASP A 130 8.62 -11.63 -6.16
CA ASP A 130 9.16 -12.80 -5.49
C ASP A 130 8.43 -13.14 -4.18
N LEU A 131 7.52 -12.28 -3.69
CA LEU A 131 6.70 -12.57 -2.52
C LEU A 131 5.57 -13.51 -2.89
N ASP A 132 5.56 -14.72 -2.31
CA ASP A 132 4.50 -15.70 -2.51
C ASP A 132 3.58 -15.72 -1.29
N GLY A 133 2.28 -15.54 -1.52
CA GLY A 133 1.23 -15.56 -0.50
C GLY A 133 0.17 -14.49 -0.71
N SER A 134 -0.83 -14.50 0.17
CA SER A 134 -1.86 -13.46 0.23
C SER A 134 -1.34 -12.32 1.09
N PHE A 135 -0.92 -11.21 0.50
CA PHE A 135 -0.32 -10.10 1.26
C PHE A 135 -0.76 -8.72 0.78
N ALA A 136 -0.77 -7.79 1.71
CA ALA A 136 -0.85 -6.36 1.50
C ALA A 136 0.03 -5.69 2.55
N PHE A 137 0.79 -4.67 2.19
CA PHE A 137 1.57 -3.93 3.16
C PHE A 137 1.64 -2.45 2.83
N VAL A 138 1.88 -1.66 3.88
CA VAL A 138 2.17 -0.22 3.81
C VAL A 138 3.41 0.04 4.65
N VAL A 139 4.44 0.57 4.02
CA VAL A 139 5.69 1.01 4.62
C VAL A 139 5.75 2.52 4.61
N TYR A 140 6.11 3.09 5.75
CA TYR A 140 6.40 4.51 5.91
C TYR A 140 7.82 4.68 6.44
N ASP A 141 8.65 5.36 5.68
CA ASP A 141 9.99 5.77 6.09
C ASP A 141 9.91 7.21 6.60
N SER A 142 10.02 7.38 7.92
CA SER A 142 9.93 8.71 8.53
C SER A 142 11.17 9.57 8.31
N LYS A 143 12.33 8.98 7.97
CA LYS A 143 13.57 9.71 7.65
C LYS A 143 13.53 10.27 6.23
N ALA A 144 13.12 9.44 5.28
CA ALA A 144 13.01 9.84 3.87
C ALA A 144 11.70 10.57 3.55
N GLY A 145 10.67 10.41 4.39
CA GLY A 145 9.33 10.92 4.10
C GLY A 145 8.66 10.17 2.96
N SER A 146 9.04 8.92 2.70
CA SER A 146 8.55 8.14 1.57
C SER A 146 7.59 7.04 2.01
N VAL A 147 6.64 6.73 1.13
CA VAL A 147 5.62 5.71 1.34
C VAL A 147 5.78 4.62 0.29
N PHE A 148 5.70 3.36 0.72
CA PHE A 148 5.73 2.21 -0.17
C PHE A 148 4.62 1.23 0.19
N THR A 149 3.72 0.98 -0.74
CA THR A 149 2.53 0.13 -0.55
C THR A 149 2.49 -0.93 -1.64
N ALA A 150 2.10 -2.16 -1.30
CA ALA A 150 1.85 -3.19 -2.32
C ALA A 150 0.68 -4.09 -1.94
N LEU A 151 0.06 -4.66 -2.97
CA LEU A 151 -1.01 -5.67 -2.85
C LEU A 151 -0.68 -6.86 -3.75
N GLY A 152 -0.70 -8.06 -3.16
CA GLY A 152 -0.51 -9.33 -3.86
C GLY A 152 -1.47 -9.51 -5.04
N SER A 153 -1.09 -10.38 -5.98
CA SER A 153 -1.88 -10.63 -7.19
C SER A 153 -2.92 -11.73 -7.05
N ASP A 154 -2.85 -12.52 -5.97
CA ASP A 154 -3.75 -13.65 -5.71
C ASP A 154 -5.19 -13.22 -5.34
N GLY A 155 -5.38 -11.96 -4.95
CA GLY A 155 -6.66 -11.40 -4.51
C GLY A 155 -7.17 -11.99 -3.17
N GLY A 156 -6.31 -12.69 -2.42
CA GLY A 156 -6.67 -13.30 -1.13
C GLY A 156 -6.94 -12.25 -0.05
N VAL A 157 -6.20 -11.15 -0.11
CA VAL A 157 -6.43 -9.95 0.70
C VAL A 157 -6.90 -8.79 -0.17
N LYS A 158 -7.57 -7.82 0.47
CA LYS A 158 -8.05 -6.61 -0.19
C LYS A 158 -7.51 -5.38 0.52
N LEU A 159 -7.13 -4.41 -0.28
CA LEU A 159 -6.69 -3.10 0.17
C LEU A 159 -7.49 -2.04 -0.58
N PHE A 160 -7.83 -0.97 0.10
CA PHE A 160 -8.54 0.16 -0.45
C PHE A 160 -7.74 1.43 -0.20
N TRP A 161 -7.89 2.38 -1.11
CA TRP A 161 -7.27 3.69 -1.00
C TRP A 161 -8.24 4.78 -1.43
N GLY A 162 -8.05 5.98 -0.89
CA GLY A 162 -8.87 7.14 -1.20
C GLY A 162 -8.19 8.44 -0.81
N ILE A 163 -8.86 9.54 -1.13
CA ILE A 163 -8.41 10.89 -0.87
C ILE A 163 -9.34 11.52 0.17
N ALA A 164 -8.76 12.01 1.27
CA ALA A 164 -9.46 12.74 2.32
C ALA A 164 -9.75 14.19 1.91
N ALA A 165 -10.45 14.94 2.77
CA ALA A 165 -10.89 16.31 2.45
C ALA A 165 -9.74 17.30 2.20
N ASP A 166 -8.57 17.04 2.77
CA ASP A 166 -7.38 17.87 2.69
C ASP A 166 -6.38 17.39 1.63
N GLY A 167 -6.77 16.43 0.77
CA GLY A 167 -5.89 15.82 -0.22
C GLY A 167 -5.02 14.67 0.31
N SER A 168 -5.09 14.36 1.62
CA SER A 168 -4.33 13.25 2.20
C SER A 168 -4.77 11.89 1.64
N VAL A 169 -3.80 11.01 1.41
CA VAL A 169 -4.04 9.63 0.99
C VAL A 169 -4.42 8.79 2.19
N VAL A 170 -5.56 8.11 2.11
CA VAL A 170 -6.03 7.16 3.11
C VAL A 170 -5.96 5.75 2.54
N ILE A 171 -5.32 4.83 3.24
CA ILE A 171 -5.18 3.42 2.85
C ILE A 171 -5.70 2.53 3.99
N SER A 172 -6.57 1.56 3.69
CA SER A 172 -7.16 0.67 4.69
C SER A 172 -7.61 -0.65 4.07
N ASP A 173 -7.58 -1.73 4.86
CA ASP A 173 -8.17 -3.03 4.50
C ASP A 173 -9.70 -3.07 4.73
N ASP A 174 -10.24 -2.13 5.49
CA ASP A 174 -11.67 -1.98 5.74
C ASP A 174 -12.30 -0.94 4.80
N LEU A 175 -13.26 -1.41 3.99
CA LEU A 175 -14.01 -0.61 3.02
C LEU A 175 -14.89 0.46 3.68
N ASP A 176 -15.47 0.16 4.85
CA ASP A 176 -16.37 1.10 5.51
C ASP A 176 -15.61 2.30 6.05
N VAL A 177 -14.38 2.08 6.54
CA VAL A 177 -13.48 3.14 7.01
C VAL A 177 -13.13 4.07 5.85
N ILE A 178 -12.82 3.52 4.67
CA ILE A 178 -12.54 4.32 3.48
C ILE A 178 -13.77 5.10 3.01
N LYS A 179 -14.95 4.49 2.98
CA LYS A 179 -16.19 5.18 2.59
C LYS A 179 -16.54 6.30 3.56
N ASP A 180 -16.29 6.10 4.84
CA ASP A 180 -16.57 7.09 5.88
C ASP A 180 -15.59 8.27 5.84
N GLY A 181 -14.30 8.02 5.55
CA GLY A 181 -13.28 9.05 5.47
C GLY A 181 -13.21 9.78 4.12
N CYS A 182 -13.33 9.06 3.01
CA CYS A 182 -13.07 9.57 1.65
C CYS A 182 -14.36 9.79 0.81
N ALA A 183 -15.53 9.52 1.37
CA ALA A 183 -16.82 9.61 0.69
C ALA A 183 -16.87 8.85 -0.65
N LYS A 184 -16.81 9.56 -1.80
CA LYS A 184 -16.82 8.97 -3.15
C LYS A 184 -15.44 8.99 -3.82
N SER A 185 -14.42 9.59 -3.20
CA SER A 185 -13.04 9.69 -3.71
C SER A 185 -12.22 8.48 -3.26
N PHE A 186 -12.64 7.27 -3.64
CA PHE A 186 -11.93 6.05 -3.26
C PHE A 186 -12.06 4.93 -4.30
N ALA A 187 -11.13 4.00 -4.24
CA ALA A 187 -11.12 2.80 -5.06
C ALA A 187 -10.52 1.60 -4.31
N PRO A 188 -10.73 0.37 -4.80
CA PRO A 188 -9.85 -0.74 -4.47
C PRO A 188 -8.43 -0.40 -4.94
N PHE A 189 -7.44 -0.71 -4.11
CA PHE A 189 -6.06 -0.72 -4.54
C PHE A 189 -5.89 -1.89 -5.55
N PRO A 190 -5.23 -1.68 -6.69
CA PRO A 190 -5.17 -2.68 -7.74
C PRO A 190 -4.31 -3.88 -7.31
N THR A 191 -4.80 -5.09 -7.57
CA THR A 191 -4.07 -6.35 -7.33
C THR A 191 -2.83 -6.42 -8.22
N GLY A 192 -1.75 -7.05 -7.74
CA GLY A 192 -0.54 -7.19 -8.54
C GLY A 192 0.22 -5.87 -8.78
N CYS A 193 -0.03 -4.88 -7.92
CA CYS A 193 0.53 -3.53 -8.04
C CYS A 193 1.21 -3.06 -6.76
N MET A 194 2.10 -2.10 -6.93
CA MET A 194 2.76 -1.38 -5.86
C MET A 194 2.73 0.13 -6.14
N PHE A 195 2.76 0.92 -5.08
CA PHE A 195 2.78 2.36 -5.09
C PHE A 195 3.98 2.85 -4.30
N HIS A 196 4.78 3.73 -4.89
CA HIS A 196 5.86 4.45 -4.22
C HIS A 196 5.59 5.94 -4.31
N SER A 197 5.80 6.71 -3.23
CA SER A 197 5.52 8.15 -3.21
C SER A 197 6.22 8.95 -4.31
N GLU A 198 7.41 8.52 -4.74
CA GLU A 198 8.17 9.15 -5.83
C GLU A 198 7.94 8.48 -7.20
N GLY A 199 7.57 7.20 -7.20
CA GLY A 199 7.46 6.39 -8.42
C GLY A 199 6.04 6.25 -8.96
N GLY A 200 5.05 6.67 -8.17
CA GLY A 200 3.64 6.46 -8.45
C GLY A 200 3.23 5.00 -8.37
N LEU A 201 2.09 4.71 -8.99
CA LEU A 201 1.50 3.38 -9.05
C LEU A 201 2.06 2.59 -10.26
N MET A 202 2.53 1.36 -10.03
CA MET A 202 3.01 0.47 -11.08
C MET A 202 2.64 -1.00 -10.81
N SER A 203 2.56 -1.82 -11.86
CA SER A 203 2.34 -3.26 -11.72
C SER A 203 3.68 -3.96 -11.56
N PHE A 204 3.84 -4.78 -10.53
CA PHE A 204 5.02 -5.62 -10.40
C PHE A 204 4.91 -6.92 -11.23
N GLU A 205 3.70 -7.30 -11.65
CA GLU A 205 3.50 -8.40 -12.58
C GLU A 205 3.88 -8.03 -14.01
N HIS A 206 3.56 -6.79 -14.40
CA HIS A 206 3.80 -6.21 -15.72
C HIS A 206 4.52 -4.85 -15.60
N PRO A 207 5.77 -4.80 -15.13
CA PRO A 207 6.49 -3.56 -14.83
C PRO A 207 6.74 -2.68 -16.06
N MET A 208 6.72 -3.28 -17.26
CA MET A 208 6.90 -2.57 -18.52
C MET A 208 5.59 -2.03 -19.11
N ASN A 209 4.45 -2.25 -18.47
CA ASN A 209 3.14 -1.84 -18.98
C ASN A 209 2.60 -0.64 -18.21
N LYS A 210 1.91 0.26 -18.91
CA LYS A 210 1.29 1.42 -18.26
C LYS A 210 0.07 0.97 -17.47
N ILE A 211 -0.21 1.68 -16.39
CA ILE A 211 -1.48 1.59 -15.67
C ILE A 211 -2.43 2.65 -16.21
N LYS A 212 -3.67 2.24 -16.48
CA LYS A 212 -4.74 3.11 -16.96
C LYS A 212 -5.83 3.22 -15.90
N ALA A 213 -6.23 4.46 -15.63
CA ALA A 213 -7.40 4.76 -14.82
C ALA A 213 -8.69 4.47 -15.61
N MET A 214 -9.62 3.75 -14.99
CA MET A 214 -10.96 3.47 -15.48
C MET A 214 -11.96 4.12 -14.52
N PRO A 215 -12.70 5.15 -14.96
CA PRO A 215 -13.72 5.78 -14.14
C PRO A 215 -14.69 4.74 -13.58
N ARG A 216 -14.98 4.86 -12.29
CA ARG A 216 -15.90 3.95 -11.61
C ARG A 216 -17.18 4.68 -11.29
N VAL A 217 -18.30 3.98 -11.42
CA VAL A 217 -19.63 4.46 -11.05
C VAL A 217 -20.20 3.53 -9.99
N ASP A 218 -20.80 4.08 -8.95
CA ASP A 218 -21.45 3.28 -7.90
C ASP A 218 -22.89 2.88 -8.29
N SER A 219 -23.57 2.19 -7.38
CA SER A 219 -24.95 1.75 -7.57
C SER A 219 -25.97 2.91 -7.67
N GLU A 220 -25.59 4.12 -7.28
CA GLU A 220 -26.42 5.33 -7.36
C GLU A 220 -26.20 6.05 -8.71
N GLY A 221 -25.35 5.52 -9.59
CA GLY A 221 -25.00 6.17 -10.85
C GLY A 221 -23.99 7.31 -10.69
N VAL A 222 -23.33 7.42 -9.53
CA VAL A 222 -22.40 8.51 -9.22
C VAL A 222 -20.95 8.06 -9.44
N LEU A 223 -20.17 8.93 -10.07
CA LEU A 223 -18.75 8.68 -10.31
C LEU A 223 -18.00 8.62 -8.97
N CYS A 224 -17.27 7.53 -8.71
CA CYS A 224 -16.56 7.28 -7.46
C CYS A 224 -15.13 6.80 -7.72
N GLY A 225 -14.20 7.76 -7.77
CA GLY A 225 -12.78 7.52 -8.09
C GLY A 225 -12.57 6.75 -9.39
N ALA A 226 -11.45 6.04 -9.47
CA ALA A 226 -11.10 5.21 -10.62
C ALA A 226 -10.53 3.86 -10.19
N ASN A 227 -10.86 2.82 -10.95
CA ASN A 227 -10.14 1.55 -10.88
C ASN A 227 -8.90 1.63 -11.77
N PHE A 228 -7.79 1.05 -11.32
CA PHE A 228 -6.54 1.07 -12.08
C PHE A 228 -6.29 -0.32 -12.66
N LYS A 229 -6.04 -0.40 -13.96
CA LYS A 229 -5.74 -1.66 -14.65
C LYS A 229 -4.51 -1.53 -15.52
N VAL A 230 -3.78 -2.63 -15.65
CA VAL A 230 -2.66 -2.73 -16.59
C VAL A 230 -3.19 -2.65 -18.01
N ASP A 231 -2.62 -1.74 -18.80
CA ASP A 231 -2.83 -1.68 -20.23
C ASP A 231 -1.83 -2.62 -20.93
N VAL A 232 -2.34 -3.73 -21.45
CA VAL A 232 -1.52 -4.76 -22.10
C VAL A 232 -0.88 -4.24 -23.39
N TYR A 233 -1.44 -3.19 -24.00
CA TYR A 233 -1.03 -2.68 -25.30
C TYR A 233 -0.07 -1.50 -25.23
N SER A 234 0.02 -0.81 -24.09
CA SER A 234 0.91 0.35 -23.93
C SER A 234 2.05 0.07 -22.97
N ARG A 235 3.28 0.26 -23.47
CA ARG A 235 4.50 0.11 -22.67
C ARG A 235 4.92 1.42 -22.03
N VAL A 236 5.53 1.33 -20.85
CA VAL A 236 6.25 2.45 -20.24
C VAL A 236 7.47 2.73 -21.12
N ASN A 237 7.68 3.99 -21.51
CA ASN A 237 8.88 4.40 -22.22
C ASN A 237 10.04 4.46 -21.23
N SER A 238 10.59 3.32 -20.86
CA SER A 238 11.80 3.20 -20.05
C SER A 238 12.92 2.63 -20.91
N ILE A 239 14.13 3.18 -20.76
CA ILE A 239 15.34 2.57 -21.30
C ILE A 239 15.45 1.19 -20.65
N PRO A 240 15.57 0.08 -21.40
CA PRO A 240 15.71 -1.24 -20.80
C PRO A 240 17.01 -1.24 -19.98
N ARG A 241 16.89 -1.25 -18.65
CA ARG A 241 18.03 -1.54 -17.78
C ARG A 241 18.36 -3.01 -18.01
N ARG A 242 19.48 -3.27 -18.69
CA ARG A 242 20.04 -4.63 -18.78
C ARG A 242 20.20 -5.15 -17.36
N GLY A 243 19.44 -6.16 -17.00
CA GLY A 243 19.74 -6.97 -15.82
C GLY A 243 21.17 -7.49 -15.97
N SER A 244 21.98 -7.33 -14.93
CA SER A 244 23.33 -7.88 -14.84
C SER A 244 23.29 -9.39 -14.60
N GLU A 245 22.54 -10.13 -15.42
CA GLU A 245 22.84 -11.54 -15.68
C GLU A 245 23.98 -11.61 -16.71
N ALA A 246 25.14 -11.09 -16.31
CA ALA A 246 26.38 -11.47 -16.95
C ALA A 246 26.72 -12.87 -16.39
N ASN A 247 26.48 -13.89 -17.21
CA ASN A 247 27.04 -15.23 -17.07
C ASN A 247 28.52 -15.12 -16.65
N TRP A 248 28.85 -15.49 -15.41
CA TRP A 248 30.22 -15.74 -14.97
C TRP A 248 30.53 -17.24 -14.98
N SER A 249 30.15 -17.92 -16.07
CA SER A 249 30.66 -19.25 -16.38
C SER A 249 31.59 -19.17 -17.59
N LEU A 250 32.86 -18.88 -17.32
CA LEU A 250 34.02 -19.34 -18.07
C LEU A 250 35.11 -19.69 -17.05
#